data_AF-A0A3R7ABV8-F1
#
_entry.id   AF-A0A3R7ABV8-F1
#
_cell.length_a   1.000
_cell.length_b   1.000
_cell.length_c   1.000
_cell.angle_alpha   90.00
_cell.angle_beta   90.00
_cell.angle_gamma   90.00
#
_symmetry.space_group_name_H-M   'P 1'
#
loop_
_entity.id
_entity.type
_entity.pdbx_description
1 polymer ?
#
loop_
_entity_poly.entity_id
_entity_poly.type
_entity_poly.pdbx_seq_one_letter_code
_entity_poly.pdbx_strand_id
1 'polypeptide(L)'
;MSIQEDRAFEVFTILIITILVIILTIFSSGMVKFFSSMKYAPPLTLEKCPFFLWTYRGLDTLAQGFLLLATVLGVAALLREDEGPGVEEEPVIEEEKEG
;
A
#
# COMPACT_ATOMS: atom_id res chain seq x y z
N MET A 1 -51.96 17.15 0.29
CA MET A 1 -50.93 17.32 1.33
C MET A 1 -51.44 18.42 2.26
N SER A 2 -51.56 18.14 3.55
CA SER A 2 -52.20 19.05 4.50
C SER A 2 -51.20 20.08 5.03
N ILE A 3 -51.64 21.31 5.29
CA ILE A 3 -50.84 22.41 5.87
C ILE A 3 -50.13 22.00 7.19
N GLN A 4 -50.62 20.94 7.84
CA GLN A 4 -50.03 20.37 9.05
C GLN A 4 -48.79 19.51 8.75
N GLU A 5 -48.76 18.80 7.62
CA GLU A 5 -47.61 18.00 7.18
C GLU A 5 -46.43 18.88 6.76
N ASP A 6 -46.70 19.99 6.07
CA ASP A 6 -45.66 20.93 5.61
C ASP A 6 -44.95 21.61 6.80
N ARG A 7 -45.71 22.05 7.82
CA ARG A 7 -45.14 22.63 9.05
C ARG A 7 -44.35 21.61 9.87
N ALA A 8 -44.78 20.35 9.90
CA ALA A 8 -44.05 19.29 10.58
C ALA A 8 -42.70 19.02 9.90
N PHE A 9 -42.68 19.05 8.56
CA PHE A 9 -41.46 18.89 7.77
C PHE A 9 -40.48 20.06 7.96
N GLU A 10 -40.97 21.30 8.00
CA GLU A 10 -40.15 22.49 8.28
C GLU A 10 -39.49 22.41 9.66
N VAL A 11 -40.26 22.09 10.71
CA VAL A 11 -39.74 21.96 12.07
C VAL A 11 -38.71 20.84 12.17
N PHE A 12 -38.98 19.69 11.54
CA PHE A 12 -38.03 18.58 11.49
C PHE A 12 -36.72 18.97 10.79
N THR A 13 -36.82 19.68 9.67
CA THR A 13 -35.66 20.16 8.90
C THR A 13 -34.81 21.14 9.72
N ILE A 14 -35.45 22.10 10.38
CA ILE A 14 -34.76 23.06 11.27
C ILE A 14 -34.05 22.32 12.40
N LEU A 15 -34.70 21.32 12.99
CA LEU A 15 -34.15 20.51 14.08
C LEU A 15 -32.91 19.72 13.62
N ILE A 16 -32.98 19.07 12.46
CA ILE A 16 -31.85 18.33 11.87
C ILE A 16 -30.67 19.27 11.57
N ILE A 17 -30.94 20.43 10.95
CA ILE A 17 -29.90 21.43 10.64
C ILE A 17 -29.25 21.92 11.93
N THR A 18 -30.04 22.20 12.96
CA THR A 18 -29.53 22.67 14.25
C THR A 18 -28.63 21.61 14.91
N ILE A 19 -29.04 20.35 14.91
CA ILE A 19 -28.23 19.24 15.42
C ILE A 19 -26.92 19.12 14.64
N LEU A 20 -26.97 19.21 13.30
CA LEU A 20 -25.79 19.13 12.46
C LEU A 20 -24.79 20.25 12.77
N VAL A 21 -25.27 21.48 12.92
CA VAL A 21 -24.43 22.64 13.28
C VAL A 21 -23.76 22.43 14.64
N ILE A 22 -24.48 21.89 15.63
CA ILE A 22 -23.91 21.58 16.95
C ILE A 22 -22.78 20.54 16.83
N ILE A 23 -23.02 19.45 16.11
CA ILE A 23 -22.02 18.38 15.91
C ILE A 23 -20.76 18.95 15.22
N LEU A 24 -20.94 19.72 14.16
CA LEU A 24 -19.82 20.34 13.43
C LEU A 24 -19.03 21.31 14.32
N THR A 25 -19.71 22.07 15.17
CA THR A 25 -19.06 23.02 16.10
C THR A 25 -18.23 22.29 17.16
N ILE A 26 -18.78 21.21 17.74
CA ILE A 26 -18.06 20.37 18.71
C ILE A 26 -16.83 19.74 18.05
N PHE A 27 -17.01 19.16 16.86
CA PHE A 27 -15.93 18.53 16.11
C PHE A 27 -14.83 19.53 15.75
N SER A 28 -15.21 20.71 15.24
CA SER A 28 -14.26 21.78 14.89
C SER A 28 -13.48 22.27 16.11
N SER A 29 -14.16 22.48 17.25
CA SER A 29 -13.50 22.88 18.50
C SER A 29 -12.55 21.80 19.01
N GLY A 30 -12.95 20.53 18.93
CA GLY A 30 -12.10 19.39 19.26
C GLY A 30 -10.88 19.28 18.36
N MET A 31 -11.05 19.47 17.05
CA MET A 31 -9.96 19.48 16.08
C MET A 31 -8.97 20.60 16.35
N VAL A 32 -9.44 21.84 16.55
CA VAL A 32 -8.55 22.99 16.84
C VAL A 32 -7.74 22.72 18.10
N LYS A 33 -8.36 22.19 19.15
CA LYS A 33 -7.63 21.78 20.37
C LYS A 33 -6.60 20.69 20.09
N PHE A 34 -6.97 19.66 19.33
CA PHE A 34 -6.06 18.57 18.97
C PHE A 34 -4.84 19.06 18.17
N PHE A 35 -5.07 19.85 17.12
CA PHE A 35 -4.00 20.42 16.30
C PHE A 35 -3.14 21.41 17.09
N SER A 36 -3.73 22.22 17.98
CA SER A 36 -2.97 23.12 18.86
C SER A 36 -2.13 22.40 19.93
N SER A 37 -2.50 21.17 20.28
CA SER A 37 -1.81 20.33 21.26
C SER A 37 -0.74 19.42 20.64
N MET A 38 -0.74 19.26 19.31
CA MET A 38 0.32 18.55 18.60
C MET A 38 1.62 19.35 18.68
N LYS A 39 2.42 19.07 19.71
CA LYS A 39 3.83 19.45 19.77
C LYS A 39 4.53 18.82 18.56
N TYR A 40 5.40 19.57 17.91
CA TYR A 40 6.28 19.06 16.86
C TYR A 40 6.99 17.80 17.35
N ALA A 41 6.57 16.65 16.82
CA ALA A 41 7.32 15.42 17.00
C ALA A 41 8.54 15.51 16.08
N PRO A 42 9.77 15.44 16.61
CA PRO A 42 10.94 15.39 15.74
C PRO A 42 10.79 14.23 14.75
N PRO A 43 11.29 14.37 13.51
CA PRO A 43 11.18 13.30 12.52
C PRO A 43 11.70 12.01 13.12
N LEU A 44 10.90 10.94 12.98
CA LEU A 44 11.27 9.59 13.38
C LEU A 44 12.50 9.19 12.57
N THR A 45 13.68 9.28 13.18
CA THR A 45 14.92 8.78 12.59
C THR A 45 15.10 7.31 12.98
N LEU A 46 15.70 6.53 12.08
CA LEU A 46 16.00 5.12 12.32
C LEU A 46 16.92 4.94 13.55
N GLU A 47 17.76 5.92 13.85
CA GLU A 47 18.59 5.94 15.07
C GLU A 47 17.75 5.92 16.36
N LYS A 48 16.61 6.62 16.37
CA LYS A 48 15.71 6.69 17.54
C LYS A 48 14.77 5.50 17.61
N CYS A 49 14.41 4.92 16.47
CA CYS A 49 13.48 3.80 16.38
C CYS A 49 14.00 2.74 15.40
N PRO A 50 15.01 1.95 15.79
CA PRO A 50 15.66 0.99 14.88
C PRO A 50 14.72 -0.11 14.38
N PHE A 51 13.68 -0.43 15.15
CA PHE A 51 12.70 -1.45 14.79
C PHE A 51 11.52 -0.91 13.98
N PHE A 52 11.44 0.41 13.74
CA PHE A 52 10.27 1.03 13.10
C PHE A 52 9.91 0.41 11.75
N LEU A 53 10.93 0.18 10.91
CA LEU A 53 10.72 -0.43 9.59
C LEU A 53 10.15 -1.84 9.71
N TRP A 54 10.64 -2.66 10.62
CA TRP A 54 10.16 -4.03 10.78
C TRP A 54 8.79 -4.12 11.48
N THR A 55 8.55 -3.26 12.47
CA THR A 55 7.32 -3.30 13.28
C THR A 55 6.12 -2.68 12.56
N TYR A 56 6.32 -1.55 11.88
CA TYR A 56 5.21 -0.80 11.27
C TYR A 56 5.19 -0.87 9.74
N ARG A 57 6.32 -1.17 9.11
CA ARG A 57 6.49 -1.16 7.65
C ARG A 57 7.12 -2.45 7.13
N GLY A 58 7.01 -3.54 7.89
CA GLY A 58 7.74 -4.78 7.63
C GLY A 58 7.30 -5.43 6.32
N LEU A 59 6.00 -5.40 6.01
CA LEU A 59 5.46 -5.94 4.77
C LEU A 59 5.96 -5.19 3.53
N ASP A 60 6.00 -3.86 3.59
CA ASP A 60 6.53 -3.03 2.49
C ASP A 60 8.04 -3.24 2.31
N THR A 61 8.78 -3.35 3.42
CA THR A 61 10.23 -3.68 3.39
C THR A 61 10.47 -5.06 2.76
N LEU A 62 9.65 -6.05 3.09
CA LEU A 62 9.74 -7.40 2.53
C LEU A 62 9.39 -7.39 1.03
N ALA A 63 8.32 -6.69 0.64
CA ALA A 63 7.94 -6.55 -0.76
C ALA A 63 9.04 -5.87 -1.59
N GLN A 64 9.66 -4.81 -1.07
CA GLN A 64 10.80 -4.15 -1.70
C GLN A 64 12.00 -5.10 -1.84
N GLY A 65 12.28 -5.93 -0.83
CA GLY A 65 13.30 -6.97 -0.92
C GLY A 65 13.02 -7.97 -2.04
N PHE A 66 11.77 -8.42 -2.17
CA PHE A 66 11.35 -9.31 -3.27
C PHE A 66 11.51 -8.65 -4.65
N LEU A 67 11.16 -7.37 -4.78
CA LEU A 67 11.33 -6.64 -6.03
C LEU A 67 12.79 -6.54 -6.46
N LEU A 68 13.69 -6.26 -5.50
CA LEU A 68 15.13 -6.24 -5.77
C LEU A 68 15.63 -7.62 -6.20
N LEU A 69 15.21 -8.68 -5.50
CA LEU A 69 15.58 -10.05 -5.86
C LEU A 69 15.10 -10.42 -7.27
N ALA A 70 13.83 -10.13 -7.59
CA ALA A 70 13.27 -10.37 -8.91
C ALA A 70 14.02 -9.60 -10.00
N THR A 71 14.42 -8.36 -9.72
CA THR A 71 15.23 -7.55 -10.63
C THR A 71 16.58 -8.20 -10.89
N VAL A 72 17.27 -8.66 -9.84
CA VAL A 72 18.57 -9.35 -9.97
C VAL A 72 18.42 -10.64 -10.77
N LEU A 73 17.41 -11.46 -10.50
CA LEU A 73 17.16 -12.67 -11.28
C LEU A 73 16.84 -12.36 -12.74
N GLY A 74 16.04 -11.33 -13.01
CA GLY A 74 15.72 -10.92 -14.38
C GLY A 74 16.97 -10.48 -15.15
N VAL A 75 17.83 -9.66 -14.53
CA VAL A 75 19.11 -9.26 -15.12
C VAL A 75 20.02 -10.47 -15.32
N ALA A 76 20.13 -11.36 -14.34
CA ALA A 76 20.93 -12.57 -14.46
C ALA A 76 20.44 -13.50 -15.56
N ALA A 77 19.12 -13.61 -15.78
CA ALA A 77 18.55 -14.38 -16.87
C ALA A 77 18.84 -13.74 -18.24
N LEU A 78 18.80 -12.41 -18.35
CA LEU A 78 19.13 -11.69 -19.60
C LEU A 78 20.62 -11.74 -19.94
N LEU A 79 21.48 -11.78 -18.92
CA LEU A 79 22.94 -11.84 -19.07
C LEU A 79 23.47 -13.28 -19.05
N ARG A 80 22.60 -14.26 -18.85
CA ARG A 80 22.98 -15.66 -19.01
C ARG A 80 23.32 -15.83 -20.49
N GLU A 81 24.57 -16.17 -20.77
CA GLU A 81 24.93 -16.75 -22.06
C GLU A 81 24.11 -18.04 -22.16
N ASP A 82 23.07 -18.01 -23.01
CA ASP A 82 22.47 -19.23 -23.48
C ASP A 82 23.59 -20.02 -24.16
N GLU A 83 23.86 -21.24 -23.70
CA GLU A 83 24.36 -22.25 -24.63
C GLU A 83 23.34 -22.25 -25.78
N GLY A 84 23.73 -21.64 -26.90
CA GLY A 84 22.79 -21.24 -27.94
C GLY A 84 21.97 -22.40 -28.49
N PRO A 85 20.92 -22.12 -29.28
CA PRO A 85 20.15 -23.15 -29.97
C PRO A 85 21.08 -23.89 -30.93
N GLY A 86 21.63 -25.01 -30.46
CA GLY A 86 22.74 -25.70 -31.12
C GLY A 86 23.67 -26.48 -30.20
N VAL A 87 23.28 -26.84 -28.96
CA VAL A 87 23.79 -28.10 -28.40
C VAL A 87 23.14 -29.19 -29.24
N GLU A 88 23.77 -29.45 -30.38
CA GLU A 88 23.55 -30.66 -31.16
C GLU A 88 23.65 -31.80 -30.15
N GLU A 89 22.54 -32.50 -29.91
CA GLU A 89 22.65 -33.86 -29.37
C GLU A 89 23.57 -34.58 -30.36
N GLU A 90 24.83 -34.83 -29.98
CA GLU A 90 25.75 -35.60 -30.79
C GLU A 90 25.00 -36.89 -31.18
N PRO A 91 24.68 -37.10 -32.47
CA PRO A 91 24.02 -38.34 -32.85
C PRO A 91 25.00 -39.45 -32.49
N VAL A 92 24.58 -40.33 -31.58
CA VAL A 92 25.31 -41.57 -31.28
C VAL A 92 25.46 -42.30 -32.60
N ILE A 93 26.67 -42.29 -33.16
CA ILE A 93 27.01 -43.11 -34.31
C ILE A 93 27.06 -44.54 -33.78
N GLU A 94 25.98 -45.29 -33.98
CA GLU A 94 26.05 -46.74 -33.87
C GLU A 94 26.98 -47.21 -34.99
N GLU A 95 28.21 -47.58 -34.65
CA GLU A 95 29.08 -48.29 -35.58
C GLU A 95 28.37 -49.57 -36.00
N GLU A 96 27.86 -49.58 -37.23
CA GLU A 96 27.41 -50.78 -37.90
C GLU A 96 28.62 -51.71 -37.97
N LYS A 97 28.64 -52.73 -37.11
CA LYS A 97 29.57 -53.85 -37.25
C LYS A 97 29.28 -54.55 -38.56
N GLU A 98 30.02 -54.20 -39.61
CA GLU A 98 30.16 -55.04 -40.78
C GLU A 98 30.90 -56.34 -40.40
N GLY A 99 30.27 -57.48 -40.70
CA GLY A 99 30.95 -58.74 -41.04
C GLY A 99 31.44 -59.62 -39.90
#